data_AF-A0A956Z2D8-F1
#
_entry.id   AF-A0A956Z2D8-F1
#
_cell.length_a   1.000
_cell.length_b   1.000
_cell.length_c   1.000
_cell.angle_alpha   90.00
_cell.angle_beta   90.00
_cell.angle_gamma   90.00
#
_symmetry.space_group_name_H-M   'P 1'
#
loop_
_entity.id
_entity.type
_entity.pdbx_description
1 polymer ?
#
loop_
_entity_poly.entity_id
_entity_poly.type
_entity_poly.pdbx_seq_one_letter_code
_entity_poly.pdbx_strand_id
1 'polypeptide(L)'
;AYNVFLLRQFFMTLPRELDEAAMIDGASPLQVLVRIIIPQSWAAIVAVGLFHFVFAWNDYFNPLIYLLGKPDLQVISVGVQIFNYQYGPRPQLVQATSLMALVLPLIIFFFAQKTFMRGVVITGVEK
;
A
#
# COMPACT_ATOMS: atom_id res chain seq x y z
N ALA A 1 9.94 -2.78 -8.78
CA ALA A 1 10.20 -1.69 -9.75
C ALA A 1 9.04 -0.71 -9.89
N TYR A 2 7.79 -1.18 -10.09
CA TYR A 2 6.62 -0.33 -10.33
C TYR A 2 6.37 0.77 -9.27
N ASN A 3 6.38 0.42 -7.98
CA ASN A 3 6.14 1.39 -6.88
C ASN A 3 7.18 2.52 -6.84
N VAL A 4 8.45 2.19 -7.07
CA VAL A 4 9.55 3.18 -7.13
C VAL A 4 9.35 4.11 -8.33
N PHE A 5 8.93 3.56 -9.47
CA PHE A 5 8.61 4.37 -10.64
C PHE A 5 7.49 5.36 -10.34
N LEU A 6 6.37 4.91 -9.77
CA LEU A 6 5.24 5.80 -9.43
C LEU A 6 5.65 6.93 -8.47
N LEU A 7 6.35 6.59 -7.38
CA LEU A 7 6.81 7.60 -6.43
C LEU A 7 7.81 8.57 -7.06
N ARG A 8 8.73 8.08 -7.91
CA ARG A 8 9.66 8.94 -8.64
C ARG A 8 8.92 9.91 -9.57
N GLN A 9 7.91 9.44 -10.31
CA GLN A 9 7.12 10.32 -11.17
C GLN A 9 6.43 11.41 -10.37
N PHE A 10 5.86 11.06 -9.20
CA PHE A 10 5.26 12.04 -8.30
C PHE A 10 6.29 13.04 -7.75
N PHE A 11 7.44 12.59 -7.28
CA PHE A 11 8.47 13.50 -6.75
C PHE A 11 8.97 14.50 -7.80
N MET A 12 8.97 14.13 -9.08
CA MET A 12 9.36 15.05 -10.16
C MET A 12 8.33 16.16 -10.42
N THR A 13 7.10 16.05 -9.89
CA THR A 13 6.10 17.12 -10.00
C THR A 13 6.16 18.12 -8.84
N LEU A 14 6.98 17.87 -7.82
CA LEU A 14 7.11 18.76 -6.67
C LEU A 14 7.96 19.99 -7.05
N PRO A 15 7.57 21.21 -6.61
CA PRO A 15 8.37 22.41 -6.84
C PRO A 15 9.67 22.34 -6.05
N ARG A 16 10.80 22.57 -6.73
CA ARG A 16 12.15 22.49 -6.12
C ARG A 16 12.51 23.69 -5.26
N GLU A 17 11.76 24.79 -5.36
CA GLU A 17 12.02 26.04 -4.63
C GLU A 17 12.02 25.83 -3.11
N LEU A 18 11.13 24.96 -2.59
CA LEU A 18 11.06 24.63 -1.17
C LEU A 18 12.29 23.86 -0.68
N ASP A 19 12.83 22.98 -1.53
CA ASP A 19 14.02 22.19 -1.22
C ASP A 19 15.26 23.10 -1.19
N GLU A 20 15.38 23.97 -2.20
CA GLU A 20 16.48 24.93 -2.33
C GLU A 20 16.50 25.94 -1.18
N ALA A 21 15.34 26.49 -0.79
CA ALA A 21 15.23 27.39 0.36
C ALA A 21 15.68 26.71 1.66
N ALA A 22 15.22 25.47 1.92
CA ALA A 22 15.61 24.75 3.12
C ALA A 22 17.10 24.43 3.16
N MET A 23 17.72 24.13 2.01
CA MET A 23 19.17 23.93 1.90
C MET A 23 19.95 25.21 2.18
N ILE A 24 19.46 26.37 1.74
CA ILE A 24 20.04 27.68 2.07
C ILE A 24 19.96 27.95 3.58
N ASP A 25 18.87 27.54 4.23
CA ASP A 25 18.69 27.59 5.69
C ASP A 25 19.55 26.55 6.47
N GLY A 26 20.39 25.79 5.78
CA GLY A 26 21.31 24.81 6.36
C GLY A 26 20.70 23.42 6.60
N ALA A 27 19.53 23.12 6.02
CA ALA A 27 18.94 21.80 6.12
C ALA A 27 19.78 20.75 5.37
N SER A 28 20.05 19.61 6.02
CA SER A 28 20.72 18.49 5.37
C SER A 28 19.77 17.78 4.39
N PRO A 29 20.27 17.04 3.38
CA PRO A 29 19.42 16.33 2.41
C PRO A 29 18.40 15.37 3.06
N LEU A 30 18.77 14.74 4.19
CA LEU A 30 17.86 13.88 4.93
C LEU A 30 16.73 14.69 5.61
N GLN A 31 17.04 15.89 6.11
CA GLN A 31 16.03 16.78 6.68
C GLN A 31 15.06 17.26 5.61
N VAL A 32 15.53 17.62 4.42
CA VAL A 32 14.67 17.99 3.28
C VAL A 32 13.75 16.82 2.92
N LEU A 33 14.29 15.60 2.81
CA LEU A 33 13.49 14.41 2.51
C LEU A 33 12.36 14.20 3.53
N VAL A 34 12.70 14.18 4.82
CA VAL A 34 11.75 13.81 5.88
C VAL A 34 10.77 14.93 6.22
N ARG A 35 11.22 16.20 6.20
CA ARG A 35 10.41 17.34 6.63
C ARG A 35 9.67 18.04 5.51
N ILE A 36 10.12 17.90 4.26
CA ILE A 36 9.56 18.65 3.12
C ILE A 36 8.96 17.69 2.10
N ILE A 37 9.75 16.75 1.56
CA ILE A 37 9.31 15.88 0.45
C ILE A 37 8.25 14.86 0.92
N ILE A 38 8.49 14.16 2.03
CA ILE A 38 7.59 13.10 2.53
C ILE A 38 6.20 13.65 2.89
N PRO A 39 6.05 14.75 3.64
CA PRO A 39 4.73 15.29 3.99
C PRO A 39 3.92 15.72 2.77
N GLN A 40 4.55 16.36 1.79
CA GLN A 40 3.91 16.76 0.53
C GLN A 40 3.50 15.54 -0.31
N SER A 41 4.28 14.47 -0.23
CA SER A 41 4.04 13.23 -0.97
C SER A 41 3.17 12.22 -0.23
N TRP A 42 2.62 12.58 0.93
CA TRP A 42 1.92 11.64 1.79
C TRP A 42 0.76 10.92 1.08
N ALA A 43 0.01 11.63 0.23
CA ALA A 43 -1.05 11.02 -0.56
C ALA A 43 -0.54 9.98 -1.58
N ALA A 44 0.54 10.29 -2.29
CA ALA A 44 1.16 9.35 -3.23
C ALA A 44 1.76 8.13 -2.51
N ILE A 45 2.41 8.34 -1.36
CA ILE A 45 2.98 7.28 -0.53
C ILE A 45 1.87 6.33 -0.05
N VAL A 46 0.76 6.88 0.45
CA VAL A 46 -0.39 6.07 0.89
C VAL A 46 -0.99 5.29 -0.27
N ALA A 47 -1.11 5.90 -1.46
CA ALA A 47 -1.63 5.21 -2.65
C ALA A 47 -0.77 4.02 -3.06
N VAL A 48 0.54 4.23 -3.17
CA VAL A 48 1.50 3.19 -3.54
C VAL A 48 1.56 2.10 -2.47
N GLY A 49 1.50 2.48 -1.19
CA GLY A 49 1.43 1.54 -0.07
C GLY A 49 0.18 0.67 -0.11
N LEU A 50 -0.98 1.25 -0.41
CA LEU A 50 -2.25 0.52 -0.57
C LEU A 50 -2.19 -0.47 -1.73
N PHE A 51 -1.70 -0.04 -2.91
CA PHE A 51 -1.55 -0.94 -4.05
C PHE A 51 -0.58 -2.09 -3.75
N HIS A 52 0.53 -1.80 -3.07
CA HIS A 52 1.47 -2.84 -2.67
C HIS A 52 0.88 -3.81 -1.65
N PHE A 53 0.12 -3.30 -0.68
CA PHE A 53 -0.58 -4.13 0.30
C PHE A 53 -1.55 -5.08 -0.40
N VAL A 54 -2.39 -4.58 -1.31
CA VAL A 54 -3.34 -5.42 -2.05
C VAL A 54 -2.61 -6.47 -2.88
N PHE A 55 -1.50 -6.09 -3.54
CA PHE A 55 -0.66 -7.03 -4.29
C PHE A 55 -0.12 -8.15 -3.38
N ALA A 56 0.48 -7.82 -2.25
CA ALA A 56 1.04 -8.80 -1.32
C ALA A 56 -0.04 -9.65 -0.64
N TRP A 57 -1.20 -9.06 -0.31
CA TRP A 57 -2.32 -9.76 0.31
C TRP A 57 -2.96 -10.81 -0.61
N ASN A 58 -2.99 -10.53 -1.91
CA ASN A 58 -3.50 -11.46 -2.92
C ASN A 58 -2.44 -12.44 -3.43
N ASP A 59 -1.19 -12.33 -2.97
CA ASP A 59 -0.13 -13.23 -3.39
C ASP A 59 -0.39 -14.64 -2.84
N TYR A 60 -0.40 -15.60 -3.76
CA TYR A 60 -0.66 -17.01 -3.47
C TYR A 60 0.59 -17.85 -3.64
N PHE A 61 1.34 -17.62 -4.72
CA PHE A 61 2.42 -18.52 -5.12
C PHE A 61 3.64 -18.42 -4.21
N ASN A 62 4.08 -17.21 -3.86
CA ASN A 62 5.23 -17.06 -2.95
C ASN A 62 4.98 -17.75 -1.60
N PRO A 63 3.89 -17.47 -0.87
CA PRO A 63 3.66 -18.15 0.41
C PRO A 63 3.44 -19.66 0.23
N LEU A 64 2.77 -20.11 -0.83
CA LEU A 64 2.61 -21.55 -1.09
C LEU A 64 3.96 -22.25 -1.22
N ILE A 65 4.89 -21.66 -1.97
CA ILE A 65 6.21 -22.25 -2.25
C ILE A 65 7.12 -22.19 -1.00
N TYR A 66 7.21 -21.02 -0.36
CA TYR A 66 8.15 -20.81 0.74
C TYR A 66 7.67 -21.36 2.09
N LEU A 67 6.36 -21.56 2.28
CA LEU A 67 5.77 -21.97 3.56
C LEU A 67 5.14 -23.38 3.52
N LEU A 68 5.42 -24.17 2.48
CA LEU A 68 4.82 -25.50 2.26
C LEU A 68 4.97 -26.45 3.45
N GLY A 69 6.05 -26.34 4.23
CA GLY A 69 6.31 -27.16 5.42
C GLY A 69 6.01 -26.48 6.77
N LYS A 70 5.36 -25.31 6.78
CA LYS A 70 5.08 -24.53 8.00
C LYS A 70 3.61 -24.10 8.07
N PRO A 71 2.68 -25.01 8.41
CA PRO A 71 1.24 -24.73 8.42
C PRO A 71 0.87 -23.51 9.27
N ASP A 72 1.53 -23.32 10.41
CA ASP A 72 1.24 -22.23 11.36
C ASP A 72 1.62 -20.84 10.82
N LEU A 73 2.36 -20.77 9.72
CA LEU A 73 2.76 -19.51 9.07
C LEU A 73 1.94 -19.21 7.81
N GLN A 74 1.01 -20.09 7.42
CA GLN A 74 0.28 -19.93 6.17
C GLN A 74 -0.66 -18.73 6.21
N VAL A 75 -0.67 -17.99 5.11
CA VAL A 75 -1.56 -16.85 4.90
C VAL A 75 -2.91 -17.30 4.35
N ILE A 76 -3.92 -16.45 4.52
CA ILE A 76 -5.31 -16.76 4.15
C ILE A 76 -5.48 -17.12 2.67
N SER A 77 -4.67 -16.54 1.77
CA SER A 77 -4.69 -16.84 0.32
C SER A 77 -4.36 -18.31 0.04
N VAL A 78 -3.47 -18.93 0.84
CA VAL A 78 -3.10 -20.34 0.74
C VAL A 78 -4.09 -21.23 1.50
N GLY A 79 -4.48 -20.82 2.70
CA GLY A 79 -5.38 -21.61 3.56
C GLY A 79 -6.72 -21.92 2.91
N VAL A 80 -7.29 -20.98 2.15
CA VAL A 80 -8.55 -21.19 1.40
C VAL A 80 -8.43 -22.31 0.36
N GLN A 81 -7.28 -22.42 -0.32
CA GLN A 81 -7.06 -23.44 -1.34
C GLN A 81 -6.82 -24.83 -0.71
N ILE A 82 -6.08 -24.89 0.39
CA ILE A 82 -5.88 -26.15 1.14
C ILE A 82 -7.21 -26.67 1.68
N PHE A 83 -8.06 -25.77 2.20
CA PHE A 83 -9.40 -26.11 2.66
C PHE A 83 -10.26 -26.74 1.54
N ASN A 84 -10.23 -26.14 0.34
CA ASN A 84 -10.91 -26.70 -0.84
C ASN A 84 -10.41 -28.09 -1.21
N TYR A 85 -9.09 -28.30 -1.17
CA TYR A 85 -8.48 -29.58 -1.51
C TYR A 85 -8.83 -30.69 -0.50
N GLN A 86 -8.80 -30.39 0.80
CA GLN A 86 -9.03 -31.39 1.85
C GLN A 86 -10.50 -31.79 2.01
N TYR A 87 -11.44 -30.85 1.90
CA TYR A 87 -12.85 -31.09 2.25
C TYR A 87 -13.78 -31.22 1.03
N GLY A 88 -13.21 -31.20 -0.18
CA GLY A 88 -13.94 -31.19 -1.45
C GLY A 88 -14.59 -29.82 -1.75
N PRO A 89 -15.17 -29.66 -2.94
CA PRO A 89 -15.76 -28.39 -3.37
C PRO A 89 -17.00 -28.06 -2.51
N ARG A 90 -16.79 -27.25 -1.47
CA ARG A 90 -17.84 -26.64 -0.63
C ARG A 90 -17.95 -25.16 -0.96
N PRO A 91 -18.59 -24.79 -2.08
CA PRO A 91 -18.55 -23.43 -2.61
C PRO A 91 -19.03 -22.37 -1.60
N GLN A 92 -19.95 -22.73 -0.69
CA GLN A 92 -20.45 -21.83 0.35
C GLN A 92 -19.35 -21.44 1.35
N LEU A 93 -18.48 -22.38 1.73
CA LEU A 93 -17.39 -22.13 2.66
C LEU A 93 -16.26 -21.35 2.00
N VAL A 94 -15.99 -21.59 0.72
CA VAL A 94 -15.05 -20.77 -0.05
C VAL A 94 -15.52 -19.33 -0.11
N GLN A 95 -16.78 -19.10 -0.48
CA GLN A 95 -17.35 -17.75 -0.55
C GLN A 95 -17.33 -17.04 0.81
N ALA A 96 -17.69 -17.73 1.89
CA ALA A 96 -17.61 -17.18 3.24
C ALA A 96 -16.17 -16.79 3.62
N THR A 97 -15.18 -17.64 3.30
CA THR A 97 -13.78 -17.39 3.64
C THR A 97 -13.19 -16.27 2.77
N SER A 98 -13.58 -16.19 1.50
CA SER A 98 -13.24 -15.06 0.61
C SER A 98 -13.77 -13.74 1.15
N LEU A 99 -15.01 -13.71 1.66
CA LEU A 99 -15.57 -12.51 2.30
C LEU A 99 -14.79 -12.11 3.55
N MET A 100 -14.43 -13.08 4.39
CA MET A 100 -13.59 -12.83 5.58
C MET A 100 -12.23 -12.27 5.19
N ALA A 101 -11.62 -12.76 4.11
CA ALA A 101 -10.34 -12.30 3.61
C ALA A 101 -10.37 -10.84 3.10
N LEU A 102 -11.55 -10.30 2.75
CA LEU A 102 -11.71 -8.91 2.33
C LEU A 102 -11.78 -7.92 3.50
N VAL A 103 -12.07 -8.38 4.72
CA VAL A 103 -12.27 -7.50 5.89
C VAL A 103 -11.04 -6.63 6.13
N LEU A 104 -9.84 -7.22 6.16
CA LEU A 104 -8.61 -6.45 6.41
C LEU A 104 -8.27 -5.45 5.29
N PRO A 105 -8.28 -5.83 4.00
CA PRO A 105 -8.14 -4.87 2.90
C PRO A 105 -9.13 -3.71 2.96
N LEU A 106 -10.40 -3.97 3.29
CA LEU A 106 -11.41 -2.93 3.41
C LEU A 106 -11.10 -1.95 4.56
N ILE A 107 -10.70 -2.46 5.73
CA ILE A 107 -10.28 -1.62 6.85
C ILE A 107 -9.14 -0.68 6.43
N ILE A 108 -8.10 -1.24 5.80
CA ILE A 108 -6.95 -0.45 5.33
C ILE A 108 -7.38 0.59 4.29
N PHE A 109 -8.27 0.20 3.37
CA PHE A 109 -8.82 1.11 2.37
C PHE A 109 -9.56 2.29 3.01
N PHE A 110 -10.44 2.06 4.00
CA PHE A 110 -11.16 3.12 4.70
C PHE A 110 -10.22 4.11 5.40
N PHE A 111 -9.13 3.63 6.00
CA PHE A 111 -8.11 4.52 6.57
C PHE A 111 -7.37 5.32 5.49
N ALA A 112 -7.06 4.70 4.35
CA ALA A 112 -6.40 5.36 3.23
C ALA A 112 -7.27 6.43 2.55
N GLN A 113 -8.59 6.23 2.45
CA GLN A 113 -9.55 7.17 1.84
C GLN A 113 -9.42 8.59 2.40
N LYS A 114 -9.21 8.74 3.71
CA LYS A 114 -9.05 10.06 4.35
C LYS A 114 -7.87 10.85 3.79
N THR A 115 -6.80 10.16 3.39
CA THR A 115 -5.60 10.79 2.82
C THR A 115 -5.87 11.32 1.42
N PHE A 116 -6.57 10.55 0.59
CA PHE A 116 -6.93 10.97 -0.77
C PHE A 116 -7.84 12.20 -0.77
N MET A 117 -8.81 12.24 0.15
CA MET A 117 -9.72 13.38 0.30
C MET A 117 -8.99 14.68 0.67
N ARG A 118 -7.91 14.61 1.47
CA ARG A 118 -7.11 15.79 1.84
C ARG A 118 -6.22 16.28 0.71
N GLY A 119 -5.72 15.38 -0.13
CA GLY A 119 -4.85 15.73 -1.27
C GLY A 119 -5.55 16.59 -2.33
N VAL A 120 -6.86 16.35 -2.58
CA VAL A 120 -7.67 17.13 -3.53
C VAL A 120 -7.89 18.58 -3.06
N VAL A 121 -7.90 18.82 -1.76
CA VAL A 121 -8.16 20.16 -1.18
C VAL A 121 -6.93 21.06 -1.29
N ILE A 122 -5.71 20.50 -1.25
CA ILE A 122 -4.47 21.30 -1.37
C ILE A 122 -4.27 21.83 -2.80
N THR A 123 -4.76 21.11 -3.82
CA THR A 123 -4.78 21.61 -5.21
C THR A 123 -5.88 22.65 -5.48
N GLY A 124 -6.74 22.92 -4.49
CA GLY A 124 -7.83 23.89 -4.56
C GLY A 124 -7.52 25.22 -3.87
N VAL A 125 -6.27 25.50 -3.52
CA VAL A 125 -5.87 26.85 -3.09
C VAL A 125 -5.91 27.76 -4.32
N GLU A 126 -7.08 28.39 -4.45
CA GLU A 126 -7.44 29.66 -5.08
C GLU A 126 -6.41 30.29 -6.04
N LYS A 127 -6.91 30.54 -7.25
CA LYS A 127 -6.48 31.66 -8.09
C LYS A 127 -6.51 32.98 -7.33
#